data_AF-V4Y446-F1
#
_entry.id   AF-V4Y446-F1
#
_cell.length_a   1.000
_cell.length_b   1.000
_cell.length_c   1.000
_cell.angle_alpha   90.00
_cell.angle_beta   90.00
_cell.angle_gamma   90.00
#
_symmetry.space_group_name_H-M   'P 1'
#
loop_
_entity.id
_entity.type
_entity.pdbx_description
1 polymer ?
#
loop_
_entity_poly.entity_id
_entity_poly.type
_entity_poly.pdbx_seq_one_letter_code
_entity_poly.pdbx_strand_id
1 'polypeptide(L)' 'MIAETAAQVSLPGELESPRAKLVYLFLSMNGTVTISELQESLDMKKISLYSVLKCLEKEDLIAKNGDSYALA' A
#
# COMPACT_ATOMS: atom_id res chain seq x y z
N MET A 1 -1.64 18.57 25.93
CA MET A 1 -2.03 17.30 25.28
C MET A 1 -2.09 17.56 23.78
N ILE A 2 -1.08 17.15 23.03
CA ILE A 2 -1.26 16.86 21.61
C ILE A 2 -0.78 15.41 21.44
N ALA A 3 -1.73 14.48 21.31
CA ALA A 3 -1.38 13.13 20.92
C ALA A 3 -1.11 13.20 19.41
N GLU A 4 0.15 13.34 19.03
CA GLU A 4 0.59 12.94 17.70
C GLU A 4 0.31 11.45 17.57
N THR A 5 -0.88 11.10 17.08
CA THR A 5 -1.21 9.75 16.66
C THR A 5 -0.45 9.48 15.37
N ALA A 6 0.87 9.32 15.49
CA ALA A 6 1.61 8.55 14.52
C ALA A 6 1.00 7.15 14.58
N ALA A 7 0.01 6.89 13.71
CA ALA A 7 -0.53 5.56 13.53
C ALA A 7 0.69 4.67 13.28
N GLN A 8 1.05 3.85 14.26
CA GLN A 8 2.14 2.91 14.13
C GLN A 8 1.74 2.01 12.97
N VAL A 9 2.34 2.23 11.81
CA VAL A 9 2.14 1.36 10.65
C VAL A 9 2.81 0.05 11.00
N SER A 10 2.06 -0.84 11.63
CA SER A 10 2.48 -2.21 11.87
C SER A 10 2.57 -2.88 10.52
N LEU A 11 3.81 -3.00 10.01
CA LEU A 11 4.07 -3.75 8.80
C LEU A 11 3.70 -5.21 9.08
N PRO A 12 2.80 -5.80 8.29
CA PRO A 12 2.47 -7.22 8.45
C PRO A 12 3.73 -8.04 8.27
N GLY A 13 4.00 -8.94 9.22
CA GLY A 13 5.18 -9.80 9.21
C GLY A 13 5.22 -10.74 8.00
N GLU A 14 4.06 -11.00 7.40
CA GLU A 14 3.89 -11.80 6.19
C GLU A 14 4.45 -11.13 4.93
N LEU A 15 4.62 -9.80 4.93
CA LEU A 15 5.28 -9.11 3.83
C LEU A 15 6.78 -9.31 3.88
N GLU A 16 7.29 -10.34 3.20
CA GLU A 16 8.74 -10.53 3.07
C GLU A 16 9.34 -9.61 1.98
N SER A 17 8.53 -9.22 0.99
CA SER A 17 8.99 -8.42 -0.15
C SER A 17 9.19 -6.95 0.22
N PRO A 18 10.41 -6.37 0.07
CA PRO A 18 10.67 -4.96 0.33
C PRO A 18 9.75 -4.02 -0.47
N ARG A 19 9.39 -4.41 -1.68
CA ARG A 19 8.49 -3.65 -2.55
C ARG A 19 7.05 -3.65 -2.02
N ALA A 20 6.59 -4.76 -1.46
CA ALA A 20 5.25 -4.85 -0.89
C ALA A 20 5.12 -3.99 0.35
N LYS A 21 6.15 -3.98 1.22
CA LYS A 21 6.23 -3.07 2.38
C LYS A 21 6.15 -1.62 1.95
N LEU A 22 6.86 -1.23 0.90
CA LEU A 22 6.87 0.15 0.40
C LEU A 22 5.48 0.58 -0.08
N VAL A 23 4.82 -0.25 -0.89
CA VAL A 23 3.45 0.02 -1.39
C VAL A 23 2.46 0.12 -0.22
N TYR A 24 2.53 -0.81 0.74
CA TYR A 24 1.67 -0.81 1.93
C TYR A 24 1.88 0.46 2.78
N LEU A 25 3.14 0.85 3.02
CA LEU A 25 3.46 2.08 3.75
C LEU A 25 2.93 3.32 3.03
N PHE A 26 3.06 3.36 1.70
CA PHE A 26 2.55 4.47 0.90
C PHE A 26 1.03 4.60 1.02
N LEU A 27 0.30 3.49 0.94
CA LEU A 27 -1.15 3.44 1.18
C LEU A 27 -1.50 3.89 2.60
N SER A 28 -0.73 3.46 3.60
CA SER A 28 -0.95 3.86 4.99
C SER A 28 -0.77 5.35 5.23
N MET A 29 0.08 6.02 4.46
CA MET A 29 0.36 7.46 4.61
C MET A 29 -0.58 8.33 3.78
N ASN A 30 -1.00 7.86 2.60
CA ASN A 30 -1.80 8.64 1.65
C ASN A 30 -3.29 8.25 1.65
N GLY A 31 -3.66 7.14 2.29
CA GLY A 31 -5.02 6.61 2.31
C GLY A 31 -5.39 5.92 1.00
N THR A 32 -6.38 6.46 0.29
CA THR A 32 -6.85 5.90 -0.98
C THR A 32 -6.06 6.50 -2.14
N VAL A 33 -5.36 5.66 -2.90
CA VAL A 33 -4.53 6.09 -4.04
C VAL A 33 -4.79 5.25 -5.27
N THR A 34 -4.64 5.85 -6.44
CA THR A 34 -4.78 5.15 -7.72
C THR A 34 -3.52 4.42 -8.13
N ILE A 35 -3.64 3.48 -9.07
CA ILE A 35 -2.47 2.81 -9.67
C ILE A 35 -1.49 3.79 -10.34
N SER A 36 -2.02 4.89 -10.91
CA SER A 36 -1.20 5.91 -11.57
C SER A 36 -0.39 6.69 -10.55
N GLU A 37 -1.01 7.11 -9.44
CA GLU A 37 -0.31 7.80 -8.34
C GLU A 37 0.76 6.92 -7.70
N LEU A 38 0.50 5.63 -7.52
CA LEU A 38 1.50 4.67 -7.05
C LEU A 38 2.67 4.56 -8.03
N GLN A 39 2.42 4.51 -9.33
CA GLN A 39 3.47 4.47 -10.35
C GLN A 39 4.31 5.75 -10.34
N GLU A 40 3.67 6.92 -10.31
CA GLU A 40 4.36 8.21 -10.34
C GLU A 40 5.16 8.46 -9.05
N SER A 41 4.63 8.06 -7.90
CA SER A 41 5.26 8.31 -6.60
C SER A 41 6.36 7.31 -6.26
N LEU A 42 6.19 6.04 -6.65
CA LEU A 42 7.13 4.96 -6.31
C LEU A 42 8.10 4.64 -7.44
N ASP A 43 7.96 5.27 -8.61
CA ASP A 43 8.72 5.00 -9.84
C ASP A 43 8.73 3.49 -10.19
N MET A 44 7.59 2.83 -9.97
CA MET A 44 7.44 1.38 -10.18
C MET A 44 6.66 1.07 -11.44
N LYS A 45 7.16 0.12 -12.23
CA LYS A 45 6.42 -0.39 -13.40
C LYS A 45 5.05 -0.91 -13.00
N LYS A 46 4.00 -0.55 -13.77
CA LYS A 46 2.62 -1.03 -13.56
C LYS A 46 2.52 -2.54 -13.36
N ILE A 47 3.25 -3.35 -14.14
CA ILE A 47 3.22 -4.82 -14.01
C ILE A 47 3.70 -5.30 -12.64
N SER A 48 4.71 -4.63 -12.08
CA SER A 48 5.25 -4.92 -10.75
C SER A 48 4.25 -4.48 -9.68
N LEU A 49 3.66 -3.29 -9.82
CA LEU A 49 2.65 -2.79 -8.90
C LEU A 49 1.43 -3.70 -8.84
N TYR A 50 0.88 -4.11 -9.99
CA TYR A 50 -0.25 -5.04 -10.03
C TYR A 50 0.07 -6.38 -9.36
N SER A 51 1.30 -6.88 -9.52
CA SER A 51 1.72 -8.12 -8.87
C SER A 51 1.77 -7.96 -7.35
N VAL A 52 2.28 -6.82 -6.88
CA VAL A 52 2.37 -6.50 -5.44
C VAL A 52 0.98 -6.26 -4.84
N LEU A 53 0.15 -5.41 -5.47
CA LEU A 53 -1.20 -5.11 -5.02
C LEU A 53 -2.06 -6.36 -4.95
N LYS A 54 -1.94 -7.27 -5.92
CA LYS A 54 -2.63 -8.56 -5.88
C LYS A 54 -2.15 -9.47 -4.75
N CYS A 55 -0.89 -9.37 -4.33
CA CYS A 55 -0.38 -10.10 -3.17
C CYS A 55 -1.01 -9.53 -1.89
N LEU A 56 -0.95 -8.21 -1.73
CA LEU A 56 -1.52 -7.50 -0.59
C LEU A 56 -3.04 -7.72 -0.47
N GLU A 57 -3.76 -7.73 -1.58
CA GLU A 57 -5.21 -7.98 -1.63
C GLU A 57 -5.54 -9.42 -1.22
N LYS A 58 -4.70 -10.41 -1.59
CA LYS A 58 -4.88 -11.81 -1.19
C LYS A 58 -4.66 -12.04 0.30
N GLU A 59 -3.81 -11.22 0.91
CA GLU A 59 -3.52 -11.26 2.35
C GLU A 59 -4.49 -10.39 3.15
N ASP A 60 -5.55 -9.86 2.51
CA ASP A 60 -6.57 -9.00 3.13
C ASP A 60 -5.98 -7.70 3.74
N LEU A 61 -4.83 -7.26 3.23
CA LEU A 61 -4.11 -6.08 3.74
C LEU A 61 -4.56 -4.79 3.07
N ILE A 62 -5.10 -4.89 1.86
CA ILE A 62 -5.59 -3.75 1.08
C ILE A 62 -6.94 -4.11 0.44
N ALA A 63 -7.76 -3.09 0.25
CA ALA A 63 -8.99 -3.17 -0.52
C ALA A 63 -8.83 -2.43 -1.85
N LYS A 64 -9.33 -3.04 -2.93
CA LYS A 64 -9.45 -2.41 -4.24
C LYS A 64 -10.86 -1.85 -4.42
N ASN A 65 -10.96 -0.57 -4.76
CA ASN A 65 -12.21 0.09 -5.11
C ASN A 65 -12.08 0.71 -6.51
N GLY A 66 -12.55 0.00 -7.53
CA GLY A 66 -12.38 0.41 -8.94
C GLY A 66 -10.90 0.45 -9.34
N ASP A 67 -10.39 1.64 -9.62
CA ASP A 67 -8.98 1.89 -9.99
C ASP A 67 -8.11 2.37 -8.80
N SER A 68 -8.72 2.45 -7.61
CA SER A 68 -8.09 2.91 -6.39
C SER A 68 -7.84 1.77 -5.40
N TYR A 69 -6.82 1.94 -4.57
CA TYR A 69 -6.40 1.01 -3.54
C TYR A 69 -6.32 1.76 -2.22
N ALA A 70 -6.75 1.13 -1.13
CA ALA A 70 -6.63 1.62 0.23
C ALA A 70 -6.29 0.46 1.17
N LEU A 71 -5.86 0.75 2.39
CA LEU A 71 -5.78 -0.28 3.43
C LEU A 71 -7.18 -0.88 3.69
N ALA A 72 -7.23 -2.18 4.00
CA ALA A 72 -8.46 -2.89 4.34
C ALA A 72 -9.03 -2.47 5.70
#